data_AF-C5B4V3-F1
#
_entry.id   AF-C5B4V3-F1
#
_cell.length_a   1.000
_cell.length_b   1.000
_cell.length_c   1.000
_cell.angle_alpha   90.00
_cell.angle_beta   90.00
_cell.angle_gamma   90.00
#
_symmetry.space_group_name_H-M   'P 1'
#
loop_
_entity.id
_entity.type
_entity.pdbx_description
1 polymer ?
#
loop_
_entity_poly.entity_id
_entity_poly.type
_entity_poly.pdbx_seq_one_letter_code
_entity_poly.pdbx_strand_id
1 'polypeptide(L)'
;MDLRVRRAFRRPASLTAATSMRNSTVLLLALFATFPASAAGRPIDGRWGGGPATCSMPFSIQGSTYAAPGGRTQRIRKVEPSGGWWRVELVDRSAFVLMDVKPNSMTWHSPASGDIFELRRCP
;
A
#
# COMPACT_ATOMS: atom_id res chain seq x y z
N MET A 1 -31.14 -6.24 59.49
CA MET A 1 -29.81 -6.42 58.89
C MET A 1 -28.91 -5.28 59.38
N ASP A 2 -28.12 -5.57 60.41
CA ASP A 2 -26.64 -5.55 60.41
C ASP A 2 -26.04 -4.13 60.47
N LEU A 3 -25.80 -3.60 61.68
CA LEU A 3 -24.65 -3.83 62.57
C LEU A 3 -23.34 -3.22 62.06
N ARG A 4 -22.89 -2.23 62.84
CA ARG A 4 -21.51 -2.07 63.33
C ARG A 4 -20.46 -1.57 62.31
N VAL A 5 -19.43 -0.79 62.67
CA VAL A 5 -19.08 0.00 63.85
C VAL A 5 -17.69 0.58 63.53
N ARG A 6 -17.39 1.75 64.08
CA ARG A 6 -16.06 2.21 64.56
C ARG A 6 -14.93 2.56 63.57
N ARG A 7 -14.36 3.73 63.93
CA ARG A 7 -12.91 4.02 64.06
C ARG A 7 -12.13 4.08 62.74
N ALA A 8 -11.08 4.85 62.58
CA ALA A 8 -10.44 5.92 63.33
C ALA A 8 -9.40 6.50 62.36
N PHE A 9 -8.94 7.73 62.64
CA PHE A 9 -7.58 8.21 62.44
C PHE A 9 -6.70 7.51 61.38
N ARG A 10 -6.26 8.28 60.38
CA ARG A 10 -4.83 8.63 60.23
C ARG A 10 -4.63 9.61 59.08
N ARG A 11 -4.18 10.83 59.42
CA ARG A 11 -3.39 11.66 58.50
C ARG A 11 -2.03 10.98 58.30
N PRO A 12 -1.49 10.97 57.09
CA PRO A 12 -0.06 11.14 56.89
C PRO A 12 0.22 12.62 56.61
N ALA A 13 1.07 13.19 57.47
CA ALA A 13 1.85 14.38 57.18
C ALA A 13 2.90 14.07 56.09
N SER A 14 3.56 15.13 55.61
CA SER A 14 4.91 15.19 55.01
C SER A 14 4.91 15.72 53.58
N LEU A 15 5.36 16.94 53.35
CA LEU A 15 6.75 17.39 53.10
C LEU A 15 6.87 17.67 51.58
N THR A 16 6.81 18.93 51.17
CA THR A 16 7.95 19.87 51.04
C THR A 16 8.79 19.62 49.80
N ALA A 17 9.23 20.75 49.22
CA ALA A 17 10.34 20.93 48.29
C ALA A 17 10.05 20.76 46.79
N ALA A 18 9.66 21.90 46.23
CA ALA A 18 10.25 22.46 45.01
C ALA A 18 11.54 21.79 44.52
N THR A 19 11.57 21.48 43.22
CA THR A 19 12.79 21.60 42.44
C THR A 19 12.46 22.19 41.08
N SER A 20 12.93 23.43 40.93
CA SER A 20 13.10 24.15 39.67
C SER A 20 13.78 23.24 38.63
N MET A 21 13.06 22.88 37.57
CA MET A 21 13.67 22.27 36.40
C MET A 21 13.97 23.36 35.38
N ARG A 22 15.26 23.67 35.33
CA ARG A 22 15.93 24.51 34.34
C ARG A 22 15.49 24.11 32.93
N ASN A 23 15.00 25.10 32.18
CA ASN A 23 14.78 25.03 30.75
C ASN A 23 16.13 24.82 30.04
N SER A 24 16.49 23.56 29.80
CA SER A 24 17.58 23.21 28.89
C SER A 24 17.00 23.02 27.50
N THR A 25 17.03 24.07 26.70
CA THR A 25 16.69 24.02 25.28
C THR A 25 17.78 23.24 24.55
N VAL A 26 17.59 21.93 24.35
CA VAL A 26 18.42 21.14 23.45
C VAL A 26 17.83 21.29 22.05
N LEU A 27 18.44 22.15 21.24
CA LEU A 27 18.14 22.27 19.82
C LEU A 27 18.76 21.06 19.09
N LEU A 28 18.00 19.97 18.95
CA LEU A 28 18.35 18.87 18.05
C LEU A 28 18.11 19.33 16.60
N LEU A 29 19.17 19.61 15.85
CA LEU A 29 19.11 19.65 14.40
C LEU A 29 18.87 18.22 13.89
N ALA A 30 17.60 17.89 13.62
CA ALA A 30 17.25 16.71 12.85
C ALA A 30 17.74 16.92 11.41
N LEU A 31 18.85 16.25 11.04
CA LEU A 31 19.19 16.01 9.64
C LEU A 31 18.06 15.17 9.04
N PHE A 32 17.10 15.82 8.39
CA PHE A 32 16.18 15.13 7.50
C PHE A 32 17.00 14.66 6.30
N ALA A 33 17.47 13.42 6.34
CA ALA A 33 17.83 12.69 5.14
C ALA A 33 16.54 12.61 4.31
N THR A 34 16.36 13.54 3.37
CA THR A 34 15.37 13.43 2.31
C THR A 34 15.77 12.25 1.44
N PHE A 35 15.38 11.04 1.86
CA PHE A 35 15.29 9.93 0.96
C PHE A 35 14.30 10.34 -0.14
N PRO A 36 14.64 10.20 -1.43
CA PRO A 36 13.63 10.33 -2.45
C PRO A 36 12.59 9.26 -2.15
N ALA A 37 11.38 9.69 -1.81
CA ALA A 37 10.25 8.78 -1.82
C ALA A 37 10.11 8.30 -3.26
N SER A 38 10.70 7.14 -3.58
CA SER A 38 10.30 6.39 -4.77
C SER A 38 8.80 6.25 -4.65
N ALA A 39 8.05 6.95 -5.51
CA ALA A 39 6.61 6.86 -5.55
C ALA A 39 6.27 5.37 -5.59
N ALA A 40 5.75 4.84 -4.48
CA ALA A 40 5.38 3.44 -4.42
C ALA A 40 4.30 3.24 -5.49
N GLY A 41 4.67 2.57 -6.59
CA GLY A 41 3.74 2.27 -7.67
C GLY A 41 2.55 1.47 -7.14
N ARG A 42 1.46 1.44 -7.90
CA ARG A 42 0.31 0.60 -7.55
C ARG A 42 0.77 -0.86 -7.51
N PRO A 43 0.13 -1.73 -6.73
CA PRO A 43 0.49 -3.16 -6.66
C PRO A 43 0.47 -3.87 -8.01
N ILE A 44 -0.29 -3.35 -8.97
CA ILE A 44 -0.40 -3.83 -10.35
C ILE A 44 0.76 -3.40 -11.26
N ASP A 45 1.49 -2.35 -10.89
CA ASP A 45 2.61 -1.83 -11.66
C ASP A 45 3.78 -2.82 -11.60
N GLY A 46 4.31 -3.20 -12.76
CA GLY A 46 5.37 -4.18 -12.89
C GLY A 46 5.39 -4.88 -14.25
N ARG A 47 6.30 -5.84 -14.36
CA ARG A 47 6.38 -6.80 -15.48
C ARG A 47 5.84 -8.13 -14.99
N TRP A 48 5.01 -8.77 -15.81
CA TRP A 48 4.23 -9.93 -15.44
C TRP A 48 4.27 -10.98 -16.54
N GLY A 49 4.74 -12.18 -16.22
CA GLY A 49 4.77 -13.34 -17.12
C GLY A 49 3.68 -14.34 -16.76
N GLY A 50 3.21 -15.13 -17.73
CA GLY A 50 2.11 -16.07 -17.55
C GLY A 50 1.22 -16.15 -18.79
N GLY A 51 0.44 -17.24 -18.91
CA GLY A 51 -0.33 -17.52 -20.13
C GLY A 51 0.58 -17.57 -21.36
N PRO A 52 0.34 -16.76 -22.41
CA PRO A 52 1.19 -16.70 -23.61
C PRO A 52 2.50 -15.91 -23.38
N ALA A 53 2.66 -15.23 -22.25
CA ALA A 53 3.79 -14.37 -21.97
C ALA A 53 4.89 -15.07 -21.14
N THR A 54 6.15 -14.80 -21.46
CA THR A 54 7.31 -15.16 -20.63
C THR A 54 7.94 -13.90 -20.05
N CYS A 55 8.87 -14.02 -19.09
CA CYS A 55 9.56 -12.83 -18.56
C CYS A 55 10.51 -12.15 -19.56
N SER A 56 10.82 -12.79 -20.69
CA SER A 56 11.52 -12.16 -21.82
C SER A 56 10.57 -11.27 -22.64
N MET A 57 9.28 -11.58 -22.67
CA MET A 57 8.24 -10.81 -23.36
C MET A 57 6.96 -10.73 -22.51
N PRO A 58 6.97 -9.96 -21.41
CA PRO A 58 5.89 -9.97 -20.42
C PRO A 58 4.78 -8.98 -20.77
N PHE A 59 3.67 -9.12 -20.06
CA PHE A 59 2.76 -8.00 -19.84
C PHE A 59 3.47 -6.92 -19.02
N SER A 60 3.33 -5.65 -19.39
CA SER A 60 3.91 -4.54 -18.64
C SER A 60 2.85 -3.51 -18.29
N ILE A 61 2.75 -3.17 -17.01
CA ILE A 61 1.93 -2.07 -16.51
C ILE A 61 2.87 -1.11 -15.80
N GLN A 62 3.01 0.11 -16.31
CA GLN A 62 3.90 1.11 -15.75
C GLN A 62 3.19 2.47 -15.72
N GLY A 63 2.63 2.83 -14.56
CA GLY A 63 1.98 4.11 -14.36
C GLY A 63 0.84 4.35 -15.37
N SER A 64 1.05 5.20 -16.36
CA SER A 64 0.05 5.50 -17.38
C SER A 64 0.16 4.65 -18.65
N THR A 65 0.91 3.55 -18.64
CA THR A 65 1.12 2.71 -19.83
C THR A 65 0.90 1.22 -19.58
N TYR A 66 0.44 0.53 -20.62
CA TYR A 66 0.24 -0.91 -20.67
C TYR A 66 0.81 -1.48 -21.97
N ALA A 67 1.50 -2.62 -21.90
CA ALA A 67 1.93 -3.38 -23.06
C ALA A 67 1.60 -4.85 -22.88
N ALA A 68 0.91 -5.44 -23.86
CA ALA A 68 0.71 -6.88 -23.97
C ALA A 68 1.95 -7.56 -24.58
N PRO A 69 2.18 -8.86 -24.37
CA PRO A 69 3.29 -9.60 -24.98
C PRO A 69 3.24 -9.46 -26.51
N GLY A 70 4.34 -8.99 -27.12
CA GLY A 70 4.44 -8.76 -28.57
C GLY A 70 3.59 -7.59 -29.11
N GLY A 71 2.84 -6.90 -28.25
CA GLY A 71 1.96 -5.80 -28.60
C GLY A 71 2.65 -4.44 -28.53
N ARG A 72 1.99 -3.42 -29.09
CA ARG A 72 2.40 -2.02 -28.92
C ARG A 72 2.06 -1.53 -27.52
N THR A 73 2.86 -0.61 -27.00
CA THR A 73 2.54 0.09 -25.75
C THR A 73 1.34 1.01 -25.97
N GLN A 74 0.38 0.93 -25.06
CA GLN A 74 -0.85 1.70 -25.05
C GLN A 74 -0.89 2.60 -23.80
N ARG A 75 -1.56 3.74 -23.92
CA ARG A 75 -1.81 4.61 -22.77
C ARG A 75 -3.01 4.11 -21.98
N ILE A 76 -2.84 4.05 -20.66
CA ILE A 76 -3.91 3.79 -19.71
C ILE A 76 -4.67 5.10 -19.49
N ARG A 77 -5.98 5.06 -19.75
CA ARG A 77 -6.87 6.18 -19.53
C ARG A 77 -7.34 6.26 -18.09
N LYS A 78 -7.68 5.12 -17.49
CA LYS A 78 -8.23 5.05 -16.14
C LYS A 78 -7.85 3.75 -15.46
N VAL A 79 -7.59 3.83 -14.16
CA VAL A 79 -7.43 2.66 -13.28
C VAL A 79 -8.38 2.82 -12.11
N GLU A 80 -9.28 1.86 -11.93
CA GLU A 80 -10.31 1.86 -10.89
C GLU A 80 -10.16 0.63 -9.98
N PRO A 81 -9.73 0.80 -8.72
CA PRO A 81 -9.81 -0.27 -7.74
C PRO A 81 -11.26 -0.44 -7.25
N SER A 82 -11.74 -1.69 -7.15
CA SER A 82 -13.07 -2.02 -6.65
C SER A 82 -13.06 -3.35 -5.93
N GLY A 83 -13.30 -3.35 -4.60
CA GLY A 83 -13.71 -4.54 -3.84
C GLY A 83 -12.90 -5.83 -4.03
N GLY A 84 -11.61 -5.75 -4.39
CA GLY A 84 -10.75 -6.92 -4.63
C GLY A 84 -10.26 -7.10 -6.06
N TRP A 85 -10.68 -6.25 -7.00
CA TRP A 85 -10.21 -6.25 -8.38
C TRP A 85 -9.88 -4.82 -8.85
N TRP A 86 -9.16 -4.72 -9.97
CA TRP A 86 -8.79 -3.46 -10.60
C TRP A 86 -9.27 -3.46 -12.04
N ARG A 87 -10.07 -2.46 -12.43
CA ARG A 87 -10.35 -2.18 -13.84
C ARG A 87 -9.22 -1.32 -14.41
N VAL A 88 -8.66 -1.73 -15.53
CA VAL A 88 -7.74 -0.89 -16.30
C VAL A 88 -8.39 -0.62 -17.64
N GLU A 89 -8.61 0.65 -17.94
CA GLU A 89 -9.18 1.10 -19.21
C GLU A 89 -8.13 1.87 -20.01
N LEU A 90 -7.99 1.51 -21.27
CA LEU A 90 -7.04 2.11 -22.20
C LEU A 90 -7.69 3.28 -22.95
N VAL A 91 -6.85 4.07 -23.64
CA VAL A 91 -7.32 5.24 -24.40
C VAL A 91 -8.27 4.86 -25.53
N ASP A 92 -8.10 3.69 -26.13
CA ASP A 92 -8.96 3.15 -27.20
C ASP A 92 -10.32 2.60 -26.69
N ARG A 93 -10.64 2.80 -25.40
CA ARG A 93 -11.84 2.28 -24.70
C ARG A 93 -11.82 0.78 -24.44
N SER A 94 -10.78 0.05 -24.85
CA SER A 94 -10.61 -1.33 -24.41
C SER A 94 -10.29 -1.36 -22.91
N ALA A 95 -10.65 -2.47 -22.25
CA ALA A 95 -10.43 -2.63 -20.83
C ALA A 95 -10.10 -4.07 -20.48
N PHE A 96 -9.33 -4.25 -19.41
CA PHE A 96 -9.09 -5.53 -18.77
C PHE A 96 -9.25 -5.39 -17.26
N VAL A 97 -9.42 -6.54 -16.60
CA VAL A 97 -9.63 -6.65 -15.16
C VAL A 97 -8.47 -7.41 -14.57
N LEU A 98 -7.95 -6.93 -13.44
CA LEU A 98 -6.95 -7.60 -12.63
C LEU A 98 -7.58 -8.06 -11.33
N MET A 99 -7.45 -9.34 -11.01
CA MET A 99 -8.01 -9.96 -9.81
C MET A 99 -6.88 -10.60 -8.99
N ASP A 100 -7.17 -10.91 -7.73
CA ASP A 100 -6.24 -11.63 -6.83
C ASP A 100 -4.84 -11.02 -6.76
N VAL A 101 -4.77 -9.69 -6.82
CA VAL A 101 -3.50 -8.94 -6.89
C VAL A 101 -2.73 -9.09 -5.58
N LYS A 102 -1.62 -9.82 -5.67
CA LYS A 102 -0.62 -10.02 -4.62
C LYS A 102 0.72 -9.45 -5.10
N PRO A 103 1.72 -9.24 -4.21
CA PRO A 103 3.02 -8.70 -4.63
C PRO A 103 3.66 -9.43 -5.80
N ASN A 104 3.53 -10.76 -5.86
CA ASN A 104 4.23 -11.61 -6.84
C ASN A 104 3.30 -12.36 -7.80
N SER A 105 1.98 -12.15 -7.72
CA SER A 105 1.01 -12.82 -8.60
C SER A 105 -0.26 -12.01 -8.77
N MET A 106 -0.95 -12.18 -9.89
CA MET A 106 -2.30 -11.69 -10.12
C MET A 106 -2.98 -12.47 -11.23
N THR A 107 -4.29 -12.33 -11.37
CA THR A 107 -5.06 -12.87 -12.49
C THR A 107 -5.41 -11.73 -13.44
N TRP A 108 -5.03 -11.84 -14.71
CA TRP A 108 -5.40 -10.91 -15.76
C TRP A 108 -6.57 -11.48 -16.55
N HIS A 109 -7.61 -10.67 -16.80
CA HIS A 109 -8.79 -11.08 -17.53
C HIS A 109 -9.19 -10.01 -18.56
N SER A 110 -9.42 -10.41 -19.81
CA SER A 110 -9.96 -9.57 -20.87
C SER A 110 -11.46 -9.86 -21.07
N PRO A 111 -12.37 -8.95 -20.69
CA PRO A 111 -13.79 -9.13 -20.96
C PRO A 111 -14.14 -9.17 -22.45
N ALA A 112 -13.30 -8.58 -23.31
CA ALA A 112 -13.56 -8.50 -24.75
C ALA A 112 -13.31 -9.83 -25.47
N SER A 113 -12.30 -10.59 -25.04
CA SER A 113 -11.94 -11.89 -25.62
C SER A 113 -12.36 -13.09 -24.76
N GLY A 114 -12.59 -12.87 -23.46
CA GLY A 114 -12.82 -13.95 -22.48
C GLY A 114 -11.53 -14.59 -21.96
N ASP A 115 -10.35 -14.09 -22.36
CA ASP A 115 -9.07 -14.66 -21.95
C ASP A 115 -8.78 -14.39 -20.47
N ILE A 116 -8.32 -15.43 -19.78
CA ILE A 116 -7.91 -15.37 -18.37
C ILE A 116 -6.50 -15.96 -18.24
N PHE A 117 -5.59 -15.20 -17.64
CA PHE A 117 -4.22 -15.61 -17.41
C PHE A 117 -3.81 -15.42 -15.96
N GLU A 118 -3.29 -16.48 -15.35
CA GLU A 118 -2.55 -16.36 -14.10
C GLU A 118 -1.16 -15.81 -14.40
N LEU A 119 -0.83 -14.69 -13.78
CA LEU A 119 0.43 -13.99 -13.98
C LEU A 119 1.30 -14.04 -12.72
N ARG A 120 2.61 -14.15 -12.94
CA ARG A 120 3.67 -14.05 -11.94
C ARG A 120 4.53 -12.83 -12.23
N ARG A 121 4.96 -12.16 -11.17
CA ARG A 121 5.86 -11.02 -11.30
C ARG A 121 7.20 -11.50 -11.85
N CYS A 122 7.69 -10.80 -12.87
CA CYS A 122 9.03 -11.05 -13.40
C CYS A 122 10.09 -10.42 -12.50
N PRO A 123 11.29 -11.03 -12.43
CA PRO A 123 12.43 -10.44 -11.75
C PRO A 123 12.88 -9.14 -12.41
#